data_AF-A0A661SCQ1-F1
#
_entry.id   AF-A0A661SCQ1-F1
#
_cell.length_a   1.000
_cell.length_b   1.000
_cell.length_c   1.000
_cell.angle_alpha   90.00
_cell.angle_beta   90.00
_cell.angle_gamma   90.00
#
_symmetry.space_group_name_H-M   'P 1'
#
loop_
_entity.id
_entity.type
_entity.pdbx_description
1 polymer ?
#
loop_
_entity_poly.entity_id
_entity_poly.type
_entity_poly.pdbx_seq_one_letter_code
_entity_poly.pdbx_strand_id
1 'polypeptide(L)'
;MSSHTTRHGSRIYRYYRCRSHAGGRSPCPGVQVPAGEIEREIFRVLSDLPATAAVKSGDRDMLLRFSAAWSLLGSDARRELLHQVVKEIRWDAETGEISLSLDEETLKRYGRDENARGRRSVRKEAVGDHAKTTNPRRRRSHK
;
A
#
# COMPACT_ATOMS: atom_id res chain seq x y z
N MET A 1 15.41 1.22 -14.37
CA MET A 1 14.36 1.62 -15.36
C MET A 1 14.17 3.13 -15.33
N SER A 2 13.73 3.76 -16.42
CA SER A 2 13.30 5.17 -16.47
C SER A 2 11.78 5.24 -16.62
N SER A 3 11.17 6.28 -16.04
CA SER A 3 9.80 6.64 -16.34
C SER A 3 9.72 7.32 -17.71
N HIS A 4 8.66 7.02 -18.46
CA HIS A 4 8.34 7.68 -19.71
C HIS A 4 6.84 7.93 -19.79
N THR A 5 6.46 9.04 -20.43
CA THR A 5 5.05 9.37 -20.66
C THR A 5 4.82 9.77 -22.11
N THR A 6 3.69 9.34 -22.66
CA THR A 6 3.21 9.79 -23.97
C THR A 6 1.82 10.38 -23.81
N ARG A 7 1.49 11.38 -24.63
CA ARG A 7 0.18 12.06 -24.61
C ARG A 7 -0.53 11.81 -25.93
N HIS A 8 -1.81 11.48 -25.86
CA HIS A 8 -2.69 11.36 -27.03
C HIS A 8 -4.01 12.07 -26.73
N GLY A 9 -4.17 13.28 -27.28
CA GLY A 9 -5.28 14.17 -26.94
C GLY A 9 -5.30 14.52 -25.44
N SER A 10 -6.41 14.17 -24.78
CA SER A 10 -6.62 14.34 -23.33
C SER A 10 -6.08 13.19 -22.47
N ARG A 11 -5.52 12.14 -23.07
CA ARG A 11 -5.01 10.96 -22.35
C ARG A 11 -3.50 11.00 -22.19
N ILE A 12 -3.03 10.62 -21.00
CA ILE A 12 -1.61 10.44 -20.67
C ILE A 12 -1.37 8.96 -20.38
N TYR A 13 -0.40 8.37 -21.09
CA TYR A 13 0.03 6.99 -20.91
C TYR A 13 1.39 6.99 -20.22
N ARG A 14 1.53 6.13 -19.21
CA ARG A 14 2.74 6.00 -18.40
C ARG A 14 3.38 4.65 -18.65
N TYR A 15 4.70 4.66 -18.84
CA TYR A 15 5.49 3.47 -19.10
C TYR A 15 6.77 3.48 -18.27
N TYR A 16 7.28 2.29 -17.98
CA TYR A 16 8.65 2.09 -17.54
C TYR A 16 9.47 1.54 -18.71
N ARG A 17 10.66 2.11 -18.90
CA ARG A 17 11.61 1.70 -19.95
C ARG A 17 12.90 1.18 -19.35
N CYS A 18 13.52 0.23 -20.03
CA CYS A 18 14.88 -0.17 -19.69
C CYS A 18 15.84 1.03 -19.81
N ARG A 19 16.77 1.14 -18.86
CA ARG A 19 17.70 2.27 -18.74
C ARG A 19 19.10 1.94 -19.27
N SER A 20 19.29 0.86 -20.02
CA SER A 20 20.65 0.35 -20.26
C SER A 20 21.50 1.33 -21.09
N HIS A 21 22.45 1.94 -20.38
CA HIS A 21 23.83 2.13 -20.81
C HIS A 21 24.82 1.48 -19.82
N ALA A 22 24.37 0.73 -18.81
CA ALA A 22 25.26 0.05 -17.88
C ALA A 22 26.09 -1.00 -18.64
N GLY A 23 27.36 -0.69 -18.88
CA GLY A 23 28.30 -1.53 -19.63
C GLY A 23 28.18 -1.49 -21.15
N GLY A 24 27.56 -0.47 -21.76
CA GLY A 24 27.48 -0.35 -23.22
C GLY A 24 26.49 -1.30 -23.92
N ARG A 25 25.66 -2.03 -23.16
CA ARG A 25 24.57 -2.86 -23.71
C ARG A 25 23.44 -1.98 -24.25
N SER A 26 22.94 -2.32 -25.44
CA SER A 26 21.76 -1.68 -26.03
C SER A 26 20.52 -1.84 -25.14
N PRO A 27 19.61 -0.85 -25.10
CA PRO A 27 18.27 -0.99 -24.52
C PRO A 27 17.63 -2.30 -24.94
N CYS A 28 16.96 -2.98 -24.00
CA CYS A 28 16.10 -4.12 -24.30
C CYS A 28 15.21 -3.75 -25.51
N PRO A 29 15.33 -4.43 -26.66
CA PRO A 29 14.67 -4.02 -27.88
C PRO A 29 13.15 -3.96 -27.71
N GLY A 30 12.52 -2.85 -28.09
CA GLY A 30 11.06 -2.72 -28.15
C GLY A 30 10.33 -2.72 -26.80
N VAL A 31 11.04 -2.78 -25.67
CA VAL A 31 10.38 -2.90 -24.37
C VAL A 31 9.97 -1.53 -23.81
N GLN A 32 8.67 -1.30 -23.79
CA GLN A 32 8.03 -0.34 -22.91
C GLN A 32 6.95 -1.07 -22.11
N VAL A 33 7.12 -1.14 -20.80
CA VAL A 33 6.14 -1.82 -19.94
C VAL A 33 5.12 -0.80 -19.47
N PRO A 34 3.80 -1.01 -19.68
CA PRO A 34 2.77 -0.15 -19.11
C PRO A 34 2.96 -0.02 -17.61
N ALA A 35 3.01 1.22 -17.09
CA ALA A 35 3.27 1.44 -15.67
C ALA A 35 2.25 0.72 -14.78
N GLY A 36 0.98 0.68 -15.21
CA GLY A 36 -0.08 0.00 -14.49
C GLY A 36 0.11 -1.51 -14.35
N GLU A 37 0.84 -2.18 -15.24
CA GLU A 37 1.14 -3.61 -15.09
C GLU A 37 2.09 -3.84 -13.93
N ILE A 38 3.20 -3.11 -13.90
CA ILE A 38 4.16 -3.18 -12.81
C ILE A 38 3.53 -2.74 -11.48
N GLU A 39 2.78 -1.64 -11.47
CA GLU A 39 2.14 -1.11 -10.27
C GLU A 39 1.09 -2.08 -9.68
N ARG A 40 0.27 -2.71 -10.54
CA ARG A 40 -0.71 -3.71 -10.09
C ARG A 40 -0.01 -4.94 -9.51
N GLU A 41 1.06 -5.38 -10.13
CA GLU A 41 1.79 -6.56 -9.67
C GLU A 41 2.48 -6.32 -8.33
N ILE A 42 3.09 -5.16 -8.14
CA ILE A 42 3.63 -4.75 -6.83
C ILE A 42 2.52 -4.75 -5.79
N PHE A 43 1.36 -4.19 -6.11
CA PHE A 43 0.23 -4.16 -5.18
C PHE A 43 -0.26 -5.57 -4.84
N ARG A 44 -0.35 -6.46 -5.83
CA ARG A 44 -0.75 -7.87 -5.66
C ARG A 44 0.21 -8.59 -4.71
N VAL A 45 1.52 -8.48 -4.96
CA VAL A 45 2.56 -9.13 -4.15
C VAL A 45 2.53 -8.62 -2.71
N LEU A 46 2.46 -7.31 -2.48
CA LEU A 46 2.45 -6.76 -1.11
C LEU A 46 1.17 -7.11 -0.35
N SER A 47 0.05 -7.30 -1.06
CA SER A 47 -1.24 -7.68 -0.46
C SER A 47 -1.32 -9.17 -0.11
N ASP A 48 -0.46 -10.02 -0.68
CA ASP A 48 -0.45 -11.47 -0.43
C ASP A 48 0.98 -12.05 -0.34
N LEU A 49 1.82 -11.41 0.47
CA LEU A 49 3.21 -11.81 0.65
C LEU A 49 3.40 -13.28 1.06
N PRO A 50 2.58 -13.86 1.94
CA PRO A 50 2.74 -15.26 2.36
C PRO A 50 2.56 -16.27 1.21
N ALA A 51 1.81 -15.92 0.16
CA ALA A 51 1.62 -16.76 -1.01
C ALA A 51 2.71 -16.54 -2.08
N THR A 52 3.24 -15.32 -2.17
CA THR A 52 4.19 -14.94 -3.24
C THR A 52 5.66 -15.11 -2.85
N ALA A 53 5.99 -15.06 -1.56
CA ALA A 53 7.37 -15.19 -1.12
C ALA A 53 7.75 -16.66 -0.88
N ALA A 54 8.99 -17.02 -1.20
CA ALA A 54 9.59 -18.28 -0.77
C ALA A 54 9.97 -18.17 0.72
N VAL A 55 8.98 -18.27 1.61
CA VAL A 55 9.14 -17.97 3.05
C VAL A 55 9.57 -19.21 3.84
N LYS A 56 10.51 -19.03 4.77
CA LYS A 56 10.72 -19.98 5.89
C LYS A 56 9.52 -19.93 6.83
N SER A 57 9.11 -21.07 7.38
CA SER A 57 7.89 -21.18 8.21
C SER A 57 7.80 -20.17 9.37
N GLY A 58 8.94 -19.74 9.94
CA GLY A 58 8.98 -18.77 11.04
C GLY A 58 8.61 -17.33 10.68
N ASP A 59 8.71 -16.92 9.41
CA ASP A 59 8.43 -15.54 8.98
C ASP A 59 7.00 -15.39 8.43
N ARG A 60 6.24 -16.49 8.32
CA ARG A 60 4.89 -16.50 7.72
C ARG A 60 3.90 -15.60 8.46
N ASP A 61 3.88 -15.66 9.80
CA ASP A 61 2.98 -14.84 10.62
C ASP A 61 3.28 -13.34 10.51
N MET A 62 4.56 -13.00 10.38
CA MET A 62 4.99 -11.61 10.16
C MET A 62 4.47 -11.09 8.82
N LEU A 63 4.63 -11.87 7.75
CA LEU A 63 4.20 -11.48 6.42
C LEU A 63 2.67 -11.35 6.33
N LEU A 64 1.93 -12.25 6.99
CA LEU A 64 0.47 -12.15 7.10
C LEU A 64 0.04 -10.82 7.75
N ARG A 65 0.67 -10.45 8.88
CA ARG A 65 0.38 -9.18 9.57
C ARG A 65 0.71 -7.97 8.70
N PHE A 66 1.86 -8.00 8.03
CA PHE A 66 2.24 -6.94 7.12
C PHE A 66 1.22 -6.77 5.99
N SER A 67 0.86 -7.85 5.29
CA SER A 67 -0.09 -7.80 4.17
C SER A 67 -1.48 -7.33 4.60
N ALA A 68 -1.93 -7.71 5.80
CA ALA A 68 -3.15 -7.19 6.39
C ALA A 68 -3.07 -5.67 6.66
N ALA A 69 -1.99 -5.20 7.29
CA ALA A 69 -1.78 -3.78 7.57
C ALA A 69 -1.69 -2.96 6.27
N TRP A 70 -0.90 -3.44 5.29
CA TRP A 70 -0.77 -2.83 3.96
C TRP A 70 -2.13 -2.60 3.27
N SER A 71 -3.02 -3.59 3.36
CA SER A 71 -4.36 -3.53 2.78
C SER A 71 -5.24 -2.45 3.43
N LEU A 72 -4.99 -2.08 4.68
CA LEU A 72 -5.75 -1.05 5.40
C LEU A 72 -5.18 0.37 5.22
N LEU A 73 -3.93 0.50 4.75
CA LEU A 73 -3.32 1.81 4.56
C LEU A 73 -4.00 2.62 3.44
N GLY A 74 -4.13 3.92 3.65
CA GLY A 74 -4.49 4.87 2.59
C GLY A 74 -3.36 5.07 1.58
N SER A 75 -3.68 5.68 0.43
CA SER A 75 -2.75 5.87 -0.70
C SER A 75 -1.43 6.54 -0.33
N ASP A 76 -1.47 7.56 0.54
CA ASP A 76 -0.28 8.29 0.97
C ASP A 76 0.63 7.46 1.86
N ALA A 77 0.05 6.73 2.83
CA ALA A 77 0.81 5.85 3.71
C ALA A 77 1.39 4.65 2.95
N ARG A 78 0.65 4.11 1.97
CA ARG A 78 1.18 3.07 1.06
C ARG A 78 2.37 3.57 0.27
N ARG A 79 2.31 4.79 -0.28
CA ARG A 79 3.42 5.39 -1.04
C ARG A 79 4.68 5.50 -0.19
N GLU A 80 4.55 6.02 1.03
CA GLU A 80 5.68 6.16 1.96
C GLU A 80 6.29 4.80 2.32
N LEU A 81 5.45 3.82 2.67
CA LEU A 81 5.90 2.48 3.05
C LEU A 81 6.53 1.73 1.87
N LEU A 82 6.03 1.92 0.66
CA LEU A 82 6.56 1.26 -0.55
C LEU A 82 8.04 1.62 -0.77
N HIS A 83 8.42 2.87 -0.53
CA HIS A 83 9.81 3.31 -0.63
C HIS A 83 10.74 2.70 0.41
N GLN A 84 10.20 2.24 1.54
CA GLN A 84 10.98 1.64 2.63
C GLN A 84 11.08 0.12 2.48
N VAL A 85 10.00 -0.54 2.06
CA VAL A 85 9.93 -2.00 1.96
C VAL A 85 10.47 -2.55 0.65
N VAL A 86 10.29 -1.85 -0.47
CA VAL A 86 10.71 -2.38 -1.78
C VAL A 86 12.13 -1.91 -2.08
N LYS A 87 13.09 -2.85 -2.01
CA LYS A 87 14.51 -2.58 -2.28
C LYS A 87 14.80 -2.53 -3.77
N GLU A 88 14.22 -3.47 -4.53
CA GLU A 88 14.44 -3.59 -5.96
C GLU A 88 13.20 -4.15 -6.65
N ILE A 89 12.90 -3.64 -7.84
CA ILE A 89 11.92 -4.22 -8.76
C ILE A 89 12.70 -4.62 -10.02
N ARG A 90 12.63 -5.90 -10.37
CA ARG A 90 13.25 -6.46 -11.56
C ARG A 90 12.15 -6.90 -12.52
N TRP A 91 12.34 -6.57 -13.77
CA TRP A 91 11.48 -7.01 -14.86
C TRP A 91 12.35 -7.82 -15.83
N ASP A 92 11.89 -9.03 -16.14
CA ASP A 92 12.54 -9.92 -17.09
C ASP A 92 11.93 -9.72 -18.48
N ALA A 93 12.80 -9.48 -19.47
CA ALA A 93 12.37 -9.17 -20.83
C ALA A 93 11.98 -10.38 -21.66
N GLU A 94 12.49 -11.55 -21.30
CA GLU A 94 12.29 -12.79 -22.03
C GLU A 94 11.03 -13.48 -21.54
N THR A 95 10.80 -13.48 -20.22
CA THR A 95 9.62 -14.12 -19.60
C THR A 95 8.46 -13.16 -19.36
N GLY A 96 8.73 -11.84 -19.32
CA GLY A 96 7.75 -10.83 -18.92
C GLY A 96 7.46 -10.83 -17.42
N GLU A 97 8.20 -11.59 -16.62
CA GLU A 97 7.98 -11.70 -15.18
C GLU A 97 8.48 -10.46 -14.42
N ILE A 98 7.75 -10.11 -13.37
CA ILE A 98 8.12 -9.06 -12.43
C ILE A 98 8.50 -9.74 -11.11
N SER A 99 9.71 -9.46 -10.64
CA SER A 99 10.21 -9.94 -9.35
C SER A 99 10.53 -8.75 -8.44
N LEU A 100 10.22 -8.92 -7.16
CA LEU A 100 10.46 -7.91 -6.13
C LEU A 100 11.48 -8.43 -5.12
N SER A 101 12.43 -7.59 -4.77
CA SER A 101 13.31 -7.78 -3.62
C SER A 101 12.84 -6.87 -2.49
N LEU A 102 12.52 -7.45 -1.34
CA LEU A 102 12.00 -6.73 -0.19
C LEU A 102 13.08 -6.51 0.87
N ASP A 103 12.97 -5.43 1.62
CA ASP A 103 13.81 -5.15 2.78
C ASP A 103 13.26 -5.91 4.00
N GLU A 104 13.90 -7.03 4.32
CA GLU A 104 13.47 -7.90 5.42
C GLU A 104 13.50 -7.19 6.79
N GLU A 105 14.44 -6.28 7.01
CA GLU A 105 14.57 -5.57 8.28
C GLU A 105 13.39 -4.60 8.49
N THR A 106 12.98 -3.91 7.43
CA THR A 106 11.79 -3.04 7.44
C THR A 106 10.51 -3.84 7.62
N LEU A 107 10.38 -4.99 6.95
CA LEU A 107 9.27 -5.93 7.17
C LEU A 107 9.21 -6.40 8.63
N LYS A 108 10.37 -6.72 9.22
CA LYS A 108 10.49 -7.13 10.64
C LYS A 108 10.09 -6.03 11.60
N ARG A 109 10.44 -4.78 11.31
CA ARG A 109 10.04 -3.62 12.12
C ARG A 109 8.53 -3.43 12.07
N TYR A 110 7.93 -3.38 10.89
CA TYR A 110 6.48 -3.19 10.74
C TYR A 110 5.66 -4.35 11.32
N GLY A 111 6.13 -5.60 11.17
CA GLY A 111 5.47 -6.76 11.77
C GLY A 111 5.50 -6.78 13.31
N ARG A 112 6.43 -6.04 13.94
CA ARG A 112 6.50 -5.85 15.40
C ARG A 112 5.78 -4.58 15.86
N ASP A 113 5.86 -3.48 15.11
CA ASP A 113 5.39 -2.13 15.52
C ASP A 113 3.87 -1.92 15.41
N GLU A 114 3.14 -2.68 14.59
CA GLU A 114 1.67 -2.69 14.63
C GLU A 114 1.14 -3.09 16.03
N ASN A 115 1.92 -3.87 16.80
CA ASN A 115 1.59 -4.19 18.19
C ASN A 115 1.71 -2.95 19.13
N ALA A 116 2.47 -1.92 18.73
CA ALA A 116 2.68 -0.70 19.51
C ALA A 116 1.79 0.47 19.05
N ARG A 117 1.44 0.56 17.76
CA ARG A 117 0.60 1.65 17.22
C ARG A 117 -0.89 1.34 17.19
N GLY A 118 -1.31 0.06 17.20
CA GLY A 118 -2.71 -0.36 17.26
C GLY A 118 -3.47 -0.01 18.57
N ARG A 119 -2.80 0.60 19.58
CA ARG A 119 -3.41 1.02 20.85
C ARG A 119 -3.79 2.51 20.93
N ARG A 120 -3.54 3.31 19.89
CA ARG A 120 -3.97 4.72 19.87
C ARG A 120 -4.95 4.96 18.75
N SER A 121 -6.19 5.26 19.13
CA SER A 121 -7.31 5.76 18.32
C SER A 121 -8.41 4.75 17.93
N VAL A 122 -9.06 4.16 18.94
CA VAL A 122 -10.53 4.13 18.94
C VAL A 122 -11.00 4.78 20.23
N ARG A 123 -11.15 6.11 20.22
CA ARG A 123 -12.01 6.75 21.22
C ARG A 123 -13.41 6.21 20.96
N LYS A 124 -13.88 5.33 21.83
CA LYS A 124 -15.31 5.09 22.04
C LYS A 124 -15.94 6.46 22.32
N GLU A 125 -16.72 7.00 21.39
CA GLU A 125 -17.78 7.90 21.79
C GLU A 125 -18.82 7.03 22.51
N ALA A 126 -18.71 7.04 23.84
CA ALA A 126 -19.70 6.46 24.71
C ALA A 126 -20.98 7.28 24.58
N VAL A 127 -22.04 6.60 24.14
CA VAL A 127 -23.43 6.96 24.40
C VAL A 127 -23.57 7.21 25.90
N GLY A 128 -23.97 8.43 26.24
CA GLY A 128 -24.20 8.90 27.61
C GLY A 128 -25.48 9.71 27.68
N ASP A 129 -26.59 8.99 27.65
CA ASP A 129 -27.89 9.41 28.15
C ASP A 129 -27.74 9.91 29.60
N HIS A 130 -28.32 11.06 30.00
CA HIS A 130 -28.76 11.34 31.39
C HIS A 130 -29.66 12.60 31.45
N ALA A 131 -30.96 12.32 31.47
CA ALA A 131 -31.95 12.74 32.48
C ALA A 131 -32.16 14.23 32.85
N LYS A 132 -33.33 14.73 32.42
CA LYS A 132 -34.40 15.47 33.15
C LYS A 132 -34.07 16.18 34.48
N THR A 133 -34.57 17.43 34.61
CA THR A 133 -35.29 18.02 35.78
C THR A 133 -35.84 19.41 35.37
N THR A 134 -37.10 19.52 34.92
CA THR A 134 -38.28 20.11 35.60
C THR A 134 -38.11 21.51 36.21
N ASN A 135 -38.93 22.50 35.81
CA ASN A 135 -40.04 23.06 36.63
C ASN A 135 -40.84 24.17 35.90
N PRO A 136 -42.04 24.57 36.37
CA PRO A 136 -43.14 24.99 35.50
C PRO A 136 -43.61 26.42 35.80
N ARG A 137 -44.49 26.97 34.97
CA ARG A 137 -45.54 27.94 35.36
C ARG A 137 -46.47 28.10 34.16
N ARG A 138 -47.59 27.38 34.18
CA ARG A 138 -48.95 27.85 34.54
C ARG A 138 -49.49 28.91 33.57
N ARG A 139 -50.46 28.48 32.74
CA ARG A 139 -51.91 28.83 32.78
C ARG A 139 -52.22 30.11 31.96
N ARG A 140 -53.31 30.25 31.21
CA ARG A 140 -54.54 29.46 30.99
C ARG A 140 -55.31 30.10 29.80
N SER A 141 -56.08 29.27 29.11
CA SER A 141 -57.47 29.47 28.64
C SER A 141 -57.85 30.47 27.54
N HIS A 142 -58.57 29.91 26.55
CA HIS A 142 -59.82 30.35 25.90
C HIS A 142 -60.05 31.84 25.65
N LYS A 143 -60.25 32.23 24.39
CA LYS A 143 -61.52 32.14 23.64
C LYS A 143 -61.26 32.33 22.15
#